data_AF-A0A959IDI1-F1
#
_entry.id   AF-A0A959IDI1-F1
#
_cell.length_a   1.000
_cell.length_b   1.000
_cell.length_c   1.000
_cell.angle_alpha   90.00
_cell.angle_beta   90.00
_cell.angle_gamma   90.00
#
_symmetry.space_group_name_H-M   'P 1'
#
loop_
_entity.id
_entity.type
_entity.pdbx_description
1 polymer ?
#
loop_
_entity_poly.entity_id
_entity_poly.type
_entity_poly.pdbx_seq_one_letter_code
_entity_poly.pdbx_strand_id
1 'polypeptide(L)'
;DTVSVPIDYDWEPTDTIPIADLVGSLPDTLLTILGGFGLEDEVVSEGGWRVQLDEGHDLCLVNQRESWFVTRNGLIYDRQAGAFTGLAELAYFIGGEGSQIIAASWLFDADADGDLDLLTRYLERYYRPWIMDEDSAEVLIEGVGLKYWTPQGYQEGEVSDSAALIRAFPVDWGW
;
A
#
# COMPACT_ATOMS: atom_id res chain seq x y z
N ASP A 1 -12.91 12.07 16.49
CA ASP A 1 -13.19 11.71 15.10
C ASP A 1 -11.89 11.79 14.31
N THR A 2 -11.10 10.72 14.36
CA THR A 2 -9.87 10.64 13.56
C THR A 2 -10.30 10.35 12.13
N VAL A 3 -10.03 11.27 11.22
CA VAL A 3 -10.30 11.06 9.80
C VAL A 3 -9.31 10.00 9.33
N SER A 4 -9.81 8.83 8.95
CA SER A 4 -9.01 7.83 8.25
C SER A 4 -9.20 7.99 6.75
N VAL A 5 -8.12 7.85 5.99
CA VAL A 5 -8.22 7.78 4.53
C VAL A 5 -7.95 6.34 4.08
N PRO A 6 -8.98 5.62 3.58
CA PRO A 6 -8.78 4.27 3.05
C PRO A 6 -8.02 4.33 1.73
N ILE A 7 -7.07 3.41 1.58
CA ILE A 7 -6.29 3.18 0.37
C ILE A 7 -6.46 1.70 0.05
N ASP A 8 -7.34 1.43 -0.92
CA ASP A 8 -7.72 0.09 -1.36
C ASP A 8 -7.28 -0.17 -2.80
N TYR A 9 -7.18 -1.44 -3.20
CA TYR A 9 -6.74 -1.87 -4.52
C TYR A 9 -7.77 -1.56 -5.63
N ASP A 10 -9.06 -1.44 -5.30
CA ASP A 10 -10.18 -1.22 -6.24
C ASP A 10 -10.57 0.26 -6.48
N TRP A 11 -9.80 1.23 -5.97
CA TRP A 11 -10.09 2.65 -6.19
C TRP A 11 -9.66 3.15 -7.58
N GLU A 12 -10.59 3.61 -8.40
CA GLU A 12 -10.29 4.22 -9.71
C GLU A 12 -9.85 5.69 -9.54
N PRO A 13 -8.70 6.08 -10.10
CA PRO A 13 -8.20 7.46 -10.02
C PRO A 13 -9.05 8.43 -10.85
N THR A 14 -8.87 9.72 -10.62
CA THR A 14 -9.52 10.78 -11.41
C THR A 14 -8.55 11.57 -12.31
N ASP A 15 -7.23 11.35 -12.18
CA ASP A 15 -6.17 12.01 -12.94
C ASP A 15 -4.93 11.10 -13.05
N THR A 16 -4.13 11.27 -14.12
CA THR A 16 -3.03 10.36 -14.50
C THR A 16 -1.79 11.13 -14.97
N ILE A 17 -0.61 10.79 -14.42
CA ILE A 17 0.71 11.28 -14.84
C ILE A 17 1.37 10.22 -15.74
N PRO A 18 1.87 10.59 -16.93
CA PRO A 18 2.64 9.67 -17.77
C PRO A 18 3.90 9.15 -17.07
N ILE A 19 4.19 7.85 -17.20
CA ILE A 19 5.40 7.19 -16.63
C ILE A 19 6.67 7.97 -16.89
N ALA A 20 6.85 8.42 -18.14
CA ALA A 20 8.07 9.10 -18.56
C ALA A 20 8.35 10.36 -17.72
N ASP A 21 7.28 11.06 -17.31
CA ASP A 21 7.38 12.27 -16.50
C ASP A 21 7.69 11.94 -15.04
N LEU A 22 7.12 10.83 -14.52
CA LEU A 22 7.45 10.34 -13.18
C LEU A 22 8.90 9.85 -13.12
N VAL A 23 9.31 8.99 -14.05
CA VAL A 23 10.63 8.34 -14.06
C VAL A 23 11.76 9.36 -14.11
N GLY A 24 11.62 10.43 -14.88
CA GLY A 24 12.61 11.51 -14.94
C GLY A 24 12.80 12.29 -13.63
N SER A 25 11.86 12.17 -12.69
CA SER A 25 11.87 12.89 -11.40
C SER A 25 12.29 12.03 -10.20
N LEU A 26 12.37 10.71 -10.38
CA LEU A 26 12.68 9.77 -9.30
C LEU A 26 14.18 9.49 -9.19
N PRO A 27 14.74 9.41 -7.97
CA PRO A 27 16.07 8.86 -7.75
C PRO A 27 16.17 7.40 -8.21
N ASP A 28 17.34 6.99 -8.69
CA ASP A 28 17.63 5.62 -9.15
C ASP A 28 17.28 4.54 -8.11
N THR A 29 17.40 4.86 -6.82
CA THR A 29 17.03 3.96 -5.72
C THR A 29 15.53 3.66 -5.72
N LEU A 30 14.68 4.68 -5.88
CA LEU A 30 13.23 4.51 -5.96
C LEU A 30 12.82 3.84 -7.27
N LEU A 31 13.50 4.17 -8.38
CA LEU A 31 13.31 3.48 -9.66
C LEU A 31 13.68 2.00 -9.58
N THR A 32 14.69 1.63 -8.80
CA THR A 32 15.06 0.22 -8.62
C THR A 32 14.01 -0.52 -7.81
N ILE A 33 13.48 0.12 -6.75
CA ILE A 33 12.42 -0.46 -5.90
C ILE A 33 11.14 -0.66 -6.72
N LEU A 34 10.73 0.33 -7.51
CA LEU A 34 9.58 0.23 -8.42
C LEU A 34 9.86 -0.72 -9.60
N GLY A 35 11.08 -0.68 -10.13
CA GLY A 35 11.56 -1.46 -11.28
C GLY A 35 11.69 -2.96 -11.03
N GLY A 36 11.87 -3.37 -9.77
CA GLY A 36 11.84 -4.78 -9.38
C GLY A 36 10.52 -5.50 -9.71
N PHE A 37 9.47 -4.73 -9.98
CA PHE A 37 8.13 -5.23 -10.33
C PHE A 37 7.80 -5.12 -11.84
N GLY A 38 8.79 -4.87 -12.70
CA GLY A 38 8.56 -4.75 -14.15
C GLY A 38 7.84 -3.46 -14.51
N LEU A 39 8.60 -2.39 -14.81
CA LEU A 39 8.03 -1.17 -15.42
C LEU A 39 7.76 -1.38 -16.93
N GLU A 40 7.28 -2.55 -17.33
CA GLU A 40 7.02 -2.89 -18.73
C GLU A 40 5.59 -2.45 -19.11
N ASP A 41 5.54 -1.42 -19.95
CA ASP A 41 4.44 -0.94 -20.80
C ASP A 41 3.12 -0.40 -20.18
N GLU A 42 2.77 -0.65 -18.91
CA GLU A 42 1.51 -0.12 -18.32
C GLU A 42 1.58 0.33 -16.84
N VAL A 43 2.67 0.97 -16.43
CA VAL A 43 2.73 1.63 -15.09
C VAL A 43 1.90 2.92 -15.14
N VAL A 44 0.59 2.88 -14.96
CA VAL A 44 -0.15 4.14 -14.88
C VAL A 44 0.23 4.83 -13.56
N SER A 45 1.13 5.83 -13.60
CA SER A 45 1.37 6.69 -12.45
C SER A 45 0.16 7.60 -12.30
N GLU A 46 -0.81 7.18 -11.51
CA GLU A 46 -2.08 7.88 -11.38
C GLU A 46 -1.92 9.06 -10.41
N GLY A 47 -1.43 10.18 -10.94
CA GLY A 47 -1.34 11.42 -10.17
C GLY A 47 -2.72 11.95 -9.86
N GLY A 48 -3.10 11.96 -8.58
CA GLY A 48 -4.31 12.67 -8.16
C GLY A 48 -4.58 12.62 -6.67
N TRP A 49 -4.00 11.66 -5.94
CA TRP A 49 -4.11 11.63 -4.49
C TRP A 49 -2.77 12.00 -3.84
N ARG A 50 -2.72 13.25 -3.37
CA ARG A 50 -1.66 13.78 -2.52
C ARG A 50 -2.26 13.99 -1.14
N VAL A 51 -1.74 13.31 -0.14
CA VAL A 51 -2.06 13.60 1.27
C VAL A 51 -0.85 14.24 1.91
N GLN A 52 -1.09 15.26 2.73
CA GLN A 52 -0.04 15.84 3.55
C GLN A 52 0.22 14.89 4.72
N LEU A 53 1.46 14.43 4.87
CA LEU A 53 1.87 13.56 5.98
C LEU A 53 2.22 14.37 7.22
N ASP A 54 2.97 15.47 7.02
CA ASP A 54 3.38 16.44 8.03
C ASP A 54 3.53 17.83 7.37
N GLU A 55 4.11 18.84 8.04
CA GLU A 55 4.32 20.18 7.45
C GLU A 55 5.22 20.19 6.19
N GLY A 56 6.19 19.29 6.11
CA GLY A 56 7.25 19.23 5.09
C GLY A 56 7.06 18.16 4.01
N HIS A 57 6.19 17.18 4.22
CA HIS A 57 6.09 15.99 3.39
C HIS A 57 4.68 15.72 2.89
N ASP A 58 4.62 15.15 1.70
CA ASP A 58 3.40 14.60 1.14
C ASP A 58 3.59 13.16 0.68
N LEU A 59 2.52 12.38 0.79
CA LEU A 59 2.40 11.08 0.16
C LEU A 59 1.68 11.26 -1.18
N CYS A 60 2.32 10.83 -2.26
CA CYS A 60 1.78 10.83 -3.61
C CYS A 60 1.54 9.38 -4.04
N LEU A 61 0.30 9.00 -4.32
CA LEU A 61 0.02 7.64 -4.80
C LEU A 61 0.60 7.41 -6.20
N VAL A 62 1.13 6.22 -6.39
CA VAL A 62 1.49 5.64 -7.67
C VAL A 62 0.94 4.23 -7.70
N ASN A 63 0.13 3.97 -8.71
CA ASN A 63 -0.42 2.66 -8.96
C ASN A 63 0.43 1.96 -10.01
N GLN A 64 0.53 0.64 -9.88
CA GLN A 64 1.18 -0.21 -10.86
C GLN A 64 0.32 -1.45 -11.02
N ARG A 65 0.10 -1.83 -12.28
CA ARG A 65 -0.70 -2.99 -12.62
C ARG A 65 0.05 -3.82 -13.65
N GLU A 66 0.19 -5.10 -13.35
CA GLU A 66 0.77 -6.09 -14.26
C GLU A 66 -0.08 -7.36 -14.21
N SER A 67 -0.82 -7.66 -15.28
CA SER A 67 -1.64 -8.88 -15.40
C SER A 67 -2.55 -9.14 -14.17
N TRP A 68 -2.11 -10.01 -13.24
CA TRP A 68 -2.80 -10.45 -12.02
C TRP A 68 -2.22 -9.86 -10.72
N PHE A 69 -1.36 -8.85 -10.85
CA PHE A 69 -0.73 -8.13 -9.76
C PHE A 69 -1.10 -6.65 -9.84
N VAL A 70 -1.58 -6.10 -8.73
CA VAL A 70 -1.82 -4.67 -8.57
C VAL A 70 -1.05 -4.23 -7.34
N THR A 71 -0.24 -3.19 -7.46
CA THR A 71 0.39 -2.53 -6.31
C THR A 71 0.05 -1.06 -6.30
N ARG A 72 -0.02 -0.53 -5.08
CA ARG A 72 -0.16 0.88 -4.80
C ARG A 72 0.94 1.27 -3.85
N ASN A 73 1.78 2.15 -4.34
CA ASN A 73 2.90 2.70 -3.61
C ASN A 73 2.63 4.17 -3.33
N GLY A 74 3.00 4.64 -2.15
CA GLY A 74 3.05 6.04 -1.81
C GLY A 74 4.47 6.54 -1.95
N LEU A 75 4.70 7.45 -2.89
CA LEU A 75 5.95 8.18 -2.96
C LEU A 75 5.94 9.33 -1.97
N ILE A 76 7.01 9.46 -1.20
CA ILE A 76 7.17 10.55 -0.24
C ILE A 76 7.85 11.70 -0.96
N TYR A 77 7.17 12.84 -1.05
CA TYR A 77 7.70 14.08 -1.60
C TYR A 77 8.10 15.03 -0.47
N ASP A 78 9.38 15.37 -0.41
CA ASP A 78 9.91 16.41 0.46
C ASP A 78 9.72 17.77 -0.22
N ARG A 79 8.90 18.64 0.39
CA ARG A 79 8.57 19.97 -0.12
C ARG A 79 9.76 20.92 -0.10
N GLN A 80 10.66 20.77 0.88
CA GLN A 80 11.84 21.61 1.04
C GLN A 80 12.91 21.23 0.00
N ALA A 81 13.13 19.93 -0.20
CA ALA A 81 14.06 19.42 -1.20
C ALA A 81 13.50 19.54 -2.63
N GLY A 82 12.18 19.60 -2.78
CA GLY A 82 11.51 19.61 -4.06
C GLY A 82 11.66 18.29 -4.82
N ALA A 83 11.73 17.17 -4.10
CA ALA A 83 12.10 15.86 -4.65
C ALA A 83 11.40 14.72 -3.90
N PHE A 84 11.30 13.57 -4.58
CA PHE A 84 10.87 12.32 -3.95
C PHE A 84 12.02 11.69 -3.16
N THR A 85 11.78 11.37 -1.89
CA THR A 85 12.81 10.91 -0.94
C THR A 85 12.57 9.50 -0.42
N GLY A 86 11.37 8.96 -0.58
CA GLY A 86 11.01 7.65 -0.06
C GLY A 86 9.82 7.00 -0.76
N LEU A 87 9.55 5.77 -0.35
CA LEU A 87 8.44 4.96 -0.84
C LEU A 87 7.81 4.18 0.32
N ALA A 88 6.50 4.07 0.32
CA ALA A 88 5.72 3.23 1.21
C ALA A 88 4.85 2.29 0.38
N GLU A 89 4.86 1.00 0.66
CA GLU A 89 3.87 0.07 0.11
C GLU A 89 2.54 0.28 0.86
N LEU A 90 1.45 0.52 0.13
CA LEU A 90 0.17 0.91 0.71
C LEU A 90 -0.90 -0.15 0.51
N ALA A 91 -1.02 -0.67 -0.71
CA ALA A 91 -1.98 -1.71 -0.99
C ALA A 91 -1.42 -2.60 -2.09
N TYR A 92 -1.77 -3.87 -2.05
CA TYR A 92 -1.45 -4.76 -3.15
C TYR A 92 -2.41 -5.92 -3.23
N PHE A 93 -2.60 -6.39 -4.45
CA PHE A 93 -3.27 -7.64 -4.77
C PHE A 93 -2.29 -8.52 -5.53
N ILE A 94 -2.11 -9.74 -5.04
CA ILE A 94 -1.39 -10.80 -5.75
C ILE A 94 -2.35 -11.97 -5.85
N GLY A 95 -2.76 -12.37 -7.05
CA GLY A 95 -3.74 -13.44 -7.20
C GLY A 95 -3.42 -14.42 -8.32
N GLY A 96 -3.79 -15.68 -8.10
CA GLY A 96 -3.76 -16.72 -9.12
C GLY A 96 -4.61 -17.93 -8.71
N GLU A 97 -4.61 -18.98 -9.53
CA GLU A 97 -5.25 -20.25 -9.17
C GLU A 97 -4.46 -20.91 -8.02
N GLY A 98 -4.91 -20.68 -6.79
CA GLY A 98 -4.45 -21.43 -5.62
C GLY A 98 -3.89 -20.62 -4.46
N SER A 99 -3.51 -19.35 -4.70
CA SER A 99 -3.13 -18.41 -3.65
C SER A 99 -3.51 -16.98 -4.03
N GLN A 100 -3.98 -16.22 -3.04
CA GLN A 100 -4.36 -14.82 -3.16
C GLN A 100 -3.90 -14.07 -1.91
N ILE A 101 -3.27 -12.92 -2.11
CA ILE A 101 -2.87 -12.00 -1.04
C ILE A 101 -3.46 -10.64 -1.36
N ILE A 102 -4.17 -10.06 -0.40
CA ILE A 102 -4.66 -8.69 -0.43
C ILE A 102 -4.04 -7.95 0.74
N ALA A 103 -3.52 -6.76 0.48
CA ALA A 103 -3.25 -5.77 1.49
C ALA A 103 -3.94 -4.46 1.13
N ALA A 104 -4.55 -3.84 2.12
CA ALA A 104 -5.09 -2.49 2.04
C ALA A 104 -4.58 -1.68 3.23
N SER A 105 -4.49 -0.37 3.07
CA SER A 105 -4.01 0.50 4.14
C SER A 105 -4.92 1.68 4.43
N TRP A 106 -4.73 2.25 5.60
CA TRP A 106 -5.40 3.46 6.05
C TRP A 106 -4.38 4.43 6.61
N LEU A 107 -4.51 5.69 6.23
CA LEU A 107 -3.76 6.78 6.85
C LEU A 107 -4.60 7.44 7.94
N PHE A 108 -4.04 7.58 9.13
CA PHE A 108 -4.68 8.20 10.29
C PHE A 108 -3.62 8.55 11.34
N ASP A 109 -3.96 9.48 12.22
CA ASP A 109 -3.12 9.87 13.36
C ASP A 109 -3.34 8.87 14.52
N ALA A 110 -2.41 7.94 14.73
CA ALA A 110 -2.58 6.83 15.66
C ALA A 110 -2.13 7.17 17.09
N ASP A 111 -1.18 8.09 17.25
CA ASP A 111 -0.61 8.50 18.53
C ASP A 111 -0.97 9.93 18.96
N ALA A 112 -1.78 10.64 18.16
CA ALA A 112 -2.27 12.00 18.37
C ALA A 112 -1.17 13.08 18.26
N ASP A 113 -0.13 12.85 17.45
CA ASP A 113 0.92 13.83 17.17
C ASP A 113 0.59 14.79 16.01
N GLY A 114 -0.44 14.48 15.24
CA GLY A 114 -0.93 15.26 14.10
C GLY A 114 -0.36 14.83 12.74
N ASP A 115 0.58 13.89 12.72
CA ASP A 115 1.12 13.29 11.51
C ASP A 115 0.31 12.05 11.10
N LEU A 116 0.43 11.64 9.83
CA LEU A 116 -0.35 10.50 9.31
C LEU A 116 0.45 9.20 9.32
N ASP A 117 0.08 8.32 10.25
CA ASP A 117 0.56 6.95 10.35
C ASP A 117 -0.13 6.02 9.35
N LEU A 118 0.50 4.87 9.09
CA LEU A 118 0.03 3.87 8.14
C LEU A 118 -0.36 2.59 8.88
N LEU A 119 -1.65 2.26 8.88
CA LEU A 119 -2.10 0.91 9.22
C LEU A 119 -2.30 0.12 7.93
N THR A 120 -1.70 -1.06 7.85
CA THR A 120 -1.91 -2.01 6.76
C THR A 120 -2.60 -3.24 7.29
N ARG A 121 -3.69 -3.67 6.66
CA ARG A 121 -4.29 -4.98 6.88
C ARG A 121 -3.93 -5.87 5.72
N TYR A 122 -3.49 -7.08 6.02
CA TYR A 122 -3.23 -8.10 5.00
C TYR A 122 -4.08 -9.33 5.25
N LEU A 123 -4.50 -9.96 4.16
CA LEU A 123 -5.25 -11.19 4.13
C LEU A 123 -4.63 -12.10 3.08
N GLU A 124 -4.22 -13.29 3.47
CA GLU A 124 -3.66 -14.32 2.60
C GLU A 124 -4.55 -15.55 2.61
N ARG A 125 -4.84 -16.06 1.42
CA ARG A 125 -5.65 -17.23 1.18
C ARG A 125 -4.85 -18.20 0.32
N TYR A 126 -4.74 -19.46 0.74
CA TYR A 126 -4.12 -20.49 -0.08
C TYR A 126 -4.67 -21.89 0.23
N TYR A 127 -4.52 -22.81 -0.73
CA TYR A 127 -4.84 -24.22 -0.52
C TYR A 127 -3.62 -24.98 -0.02
N ARG A 128 -3.79 -25.90 0.94
CA ARG A 128 -2.71 -26.80 1.37
C ARG A 128 -2.57 -27.96 0.38
N PRO A 129 -1.48 -28.05 -0.40
CA PRO A 129 -1.38 -29.07 -1.45
C PRO A 129 -1.04 -30.48 -0.92
N TRP A 130 -0.73 -30.63 0.36
CA TRP A 130 -0.33 -31.89 1.00
C TRP A 130 -1.46 -32.62 1.75
N ILE A 131 -2.69 -32.11 1.72
CA ILE A 131 -3.87 -32.83 2.22
C ILE A 131 -4.53 -33.46 0.98
N MET A 132 -4.12 -34.68 0.63
CA MET A 132 -4.64 -35.44 -0.52
C MET A 132 -5.93 -36.21 -0.19
N ASP A 133 -6.78 -35.65 0.66
CA ASP A 133 -8.17 -36.08 0.77
C ASP A 133 -9.03 -35.07 -0.02
N GLU A 134 -10.21 -35.50 -0.47
CA GLU A 134 -11.13 -34.72 -1.34
C GLU A 134 -11.54 -33.34 -0.77
N ASP A 135 -11.15 -33.04 0.47
CA ASP A 135 -11.29 -31.76 1.14
C ASP A 135 -9.95 -31.00 1.16
N SER A 136 -9.57 -30.36 0.05
CA SER A 136 -8.50 -29.36 0.06
C SER A 136 -8.92 -28.21 1.01
N ALA A 137 -8.45 -28.24 2.25
CA ALA A 137 -8.79 -27.22 3.23
C ALA A 137 -8.13 -25.89 2.84
N GLU A 138 -8.98 -24.91 2.54
CA GLU A 138 -8.60 -23.52 2.37
C GLU A 138 -8.04 -22.99 3.71
N VAL A 139 -6.92 -22.27 3.62
CA VAL A 139 -6.33 -21.58 4.76
C VAL A 139 -6.49 -20.09 4.53
N LEU A 140 -6.94 -19.41 5.59
CA LEU A 140 -6.99 -17.96 5.67
C LEU A 140 -6.04 -17.49 6.77
N ILE A 141 -5.14 -16.57 6.43
CA ILE A 141 -4.28 -15.87 7.37
C ILE A 141 -4.66 -14.39 7.29
N GLU A 142 -4.84 -13.77 8.44
CA GLU A 142 -5.10 -12.34 8.54
C GLU A 142 -4.20 -11.67 9.56
N GLY A 143 -3.85 -10.42 9.27
CA GLY A 143 -3.07 -9.62 10.19
C GLY A 143 -3.13 -8.14 9.87
N VAL A 144 -2.57 -7.37 10.77
CA VAL A 144 -2.40 -5.92 10.62
C VAL A 144 -0.97 -5.55 11.02
N GLY A 145 -0.43 -4.56 10.34
CA GLY A 145 0.81 -3.87 10.69
C GLY A 145 0.53 -2.39 10.88
N LEU A 146 1.24 -1.75 11.80
CA LEU A 146 1.17 -0.31 12.03
C LEU A 146 2.56 0.26 11.80
N LYS A 147 2.65 1.36 11.07
CA LYS A 147 3.89 2.11 10.90
C LYS A 147 3.67 3.56 11.26
N TYR A 148 4.55 4.08 12.10
CA TYR A 148 4.53 5.48 12.52
C TYR A 148 5.29 6.34 11.54
N TRP A 149 4.76 7.51 11.20
CA TRP A 149 5.46 8.47 10.37
C TRP A 149 6.64 9.09 11.14
N THR A 150 7.75 9.32 10.45
CA THR A 150 8.87 10.11 10.96
C THR A 150 9.49 10.91 9.82
N PRO A 151 10.31 11.94 10.09
CA PRO A 151 11.05 12.64 9.05
C PRO A 151 12.02 11.76 8.24
N GLN A 152 12.34 10.56 8.73
CA GLN A 152 13.16 9.58 8.00
C GLN A 152 12.31 8.55 7.21
N GLY A 153 10.99 8.66 7.28
CA GLY A 153 10.03 7.73 6.69
C GLY A 153 9.32 6.87 7.73
N TYR A 154 8.42 6.01 7.25
CA TYR A 154 7.64 5.09 8.08
C TYR A 154 8.52 4.10 8.86
N GLN A 155 8.25 3.95 10.15
CA GLN A 155 8.91 3.00 11.05
C GLN A 155 7.91 2.01 11.62
N GLU A 156 8.29 0.74 11.76
CA GLU A 156 7.41 -0.28 12.34
C GLU A 156 6.98 0.07 13.77
N GLY A 157 5.68 -0.07 14.03
CA GLY A 157 5.04 0.18 15.30
C GLY A 157 4.51 -1.11 15.95
N GLU A 158 4.31 -1.07 17.26
CA GLU A 158 3.68 -2.19 17.97
C GLU A 158 2.16 -2.20 17.78
N VAL A 159 1.62 -3.37 17.45
CA VAL A 159 0.17 -3.59 17.39
C VAL A 159 -0.29 -4.19 18.73
N SER A 160 -0.99 -3.38 19.53
CA SER A 160 -1.46 -3.77 20.86
C SER A 160 -2.73 -4.64 20.87
N ASP A 161 -3.67 -4.38 19.96
CA ASP A 161 -4.90 -5.17 19.77
C ASP A 161 -5.22 -5.30 18.28
N SER A 162 -4.64 -6.32 17.64
CA SER A 162 -4.86 -6.61 16.22
C SER A 162 -6.33 -6.92 15.91
N ALA A 163 -7.05 -7.55 16.83
CA ALA A 163 -8.45 -7.93 16.61
C ALA A 163 -9.38 -6.71 16.60
N ALA A 164 -9.11 -5.70 17.43
CA ALA A 164 -9.83 -4.43 17.40
C ALA A 164 -9.58 -3.69 16.08
N LEU A 165 -8.34 -3.61 15.64
CA LEU A 165 -7.97 -2.95 14.38
C LEU A 165 -8.58 -3.67 13.16
N ILE A 166 -8.53 -4.99 13.11
CA ILE A 166 -9.19 -5.79 12.05
C ILE A 166 -10.67 -5.46 11.92
N ARG A 167 -11.37 -5.26 13.04
CA ARG A 167 -12.80 -4.88 13.04
C ARG A 167 -13.03 -3.43 12.62
N ALA A 168 -12.13 -2.52 13.00
CA ALA A 168 -12.23 -1.11 12.70
C ALA A 168 -11.89 -0.79 11.24
N PHE A 169 -11.03 -1.61 10.62
CA PHE A 169 -10.50 -1.42 9.27
C PHE A 169 -10.79 -2.66 8.40
N PRO A 170 -12.05 -2.81 7.94
CA PRO A 170 -12.46 -3.94 7.13
C PRO A 170 -11.84 -3.87 5.72
N VAL A 171 -11.31 -5.00 5.23
CA VAL A 171 -10.98 -5.21 3.81
C VAL A 171 -12.15 -5.91 3.17
N ASP A 172 -12.71 -5.35 2.10
CA ASP A 172 -13.65 -6.06 1.24
C ASP A 172 -12.86 -6.91 0.23
N TRP A 173 -13.38 -8.09 -0.05
CA TRP A 173 -12.81 -9.02 -1.02
C TRP A 173 -13.62 -9.06 -2.32
N GLY A 174 -14.76 -8.37 -2.39
CA GLY A 174 -15.57 -8.28 -3.61
C GLY A 174 -16.19 -9.61 -4.07
N TRP A 175 -16.45 -10.54 -3.15
CA TRP A 175 -17.09 -11.83 -3.45
C TRP A 175 -18.60 -11.72 -3.72
#